data_AF-A0A3L7RN50-F1
#
_entry.id   AF-A0A3L7RN50-F1
#
_cell.length_a   1.000
_cell.length_b   1.000
_cell.length_c   1.000
_cell.angle_alpha   90.00
_cell.angle_beta   90.00
_cell.angle_gamma   90.00
#
_symmetry.space_group_name_H-M   'P 1'
#
loop_
_entity.id
_entity.type
_entity.pdbx_description
1 polymer ?
#
loop_
_entity_poly.entity_id
_entity_poly.type
_entity_poly.pdbx_seq_one_letter_code
_entity_poly.pdbx_strand_id
1 'polypeptide(L)'
;MAAHLAAIGGIIPPLWPLADYVAVNPFLGLADRPFLVARQLLADVRVCDILPTAEWFQQRLSTGAIIAADLDTALAECREEHPEWFASLTVEDCRAFLNHEPAAVGAERRYRTVSELVDERNGTRWTSHIVTDISRHCAGHFDKGQASWLSPWLSLPLYEAWRQRTQLSRRLDDLGIRGVRQLVAALPDDPLEAIPDLLARLAIPKPHIERFLLAELFSVAGWASFIRYLAWHAEEPTPIAEDLTGLLALRLACDVALAESTGLTDLPEGLVPTAPEPPDPLPAVLARYLMQVAGEVSHRRRLLADIATVKQPASAGRPTLKMVFCIDVRSEVLRRHLEAQSELVETCGFAGFFGMPLEFIRLGTAFGAAHCPVLLQPTFPVFERLLGASGERVSAAINHRKMLRKGRKLWKGFQSSSISCYSFVESLGLTYLPKLLT
;
A
#
# COMPACT_ATOMS: atom_id res chain seq x y z
N MET A 1 7.37 -7.67 23.71
CA MET A 1 6.56 -6.76 22.87
C MET A 1 7.36 -6.24 21.69
N ALA A 2 8.47 -5.51 21.90
CA ALA A 2 9.30 -4.95 20.83
C ALA A 2 9.65 -5.92 19.68
N ALA A 3 10.02 -7.17 20.00
CA ALA A 3 10.31 -8.19 18.98
C ALA A 3 9.11 -8.50 18.06
N HIS A 4 7.90 -8.63 18.62
CA HIS A 4 6.68 -8.84 17.83
C HIS A 4 6.38 -7.63 16.94
N LEU A 5 6.55 -6.41 17.46
CA LEU A 5 6.33 -5.17 16.71
C LEU A 5 7.31 -5.03 15.54
N ALA A 6 8.59 -5.36 15.76
CA ALA A 6 9.59 -5.39 14.70
C ALA A 6 9.23 -6.42 13.62
N ALA A 7 8.80 -7.62 14.02
CA ALA A 7 8.41 -8.70 13.11
C ALA A 7 7.20 -8.33 12.25
N ILE A 8 6.09 -7.88 12.86
CA ILE A 8 4.89 -7.47 12.10
C ILE A 8 5.14 -6.21 11.29
N GLY A 9 5.95 -5.28 11.81
CA GLY A 9 6.38 -4.11 11.09
C GLY A 9 7.04 -4.53 9.79
N GLY A 10 8.00 -5.44 9.84
CA GLY A 10 8.73 -6.00 8.69
C GLY A 10 7.87 -6.61 7.58
N ILE A 11 6.66 -7.09 7.92
CA ILE A 11 5.71 -7.66 6.95
C ILE A 11 5.01 -6.58 6.13
N ILE A 12 4.74 -5.40 6.71
CA ILE A 12 3.96 -4.34 6.05
C ILE A 12 4.83 -3.66 4.97
N PRO A 13 4.44 -3.71 3.68
CA PRO A 13 5.17 -3.03 2.62
C PRO A 13 4.97 -1.50 2.73
N PRO A 14 5.98 -0.68 2.40
CA PRO A 14 5.81 0.77 2.31
C PRO A 14 4.89 1.16 1.14
N LEU A 15 4.12 2.24 1.29
CA LEU A 15 3.25 2.80 0.24
C LEU A 15 3.49 4.30 0.11
N TRP A 16 3.87 4.73 -1.09
CA TRP A 16 4.16 6.13 -1.39
C TRP A 16 2.87 6.97 -1.49
N PRO A 17 2.92 8.24 -1.09
CA PRO A 17 1.79 9.15 -1.24
C PRO A 17 1.48 9.40 -2.72
N LEU A 18 0.25 9.83 -3.03
CA LEU A 18 -0.18 10.14 -4.40
C LEU A 18 0.71 11.16 -5.13
N ALA A 19 1.35 12.08 -4.39
CA ALA A 19 2.25 13.06 -4.97
C ALA A 19 3.50 12.43 -5.61
N ASP A 20 3.95 11.31 -5.07
CA ASP A 20 5.22 10.64 -5.40
C ASP A 20 5.00 9.14 -5.63
N TYR A 21 3.85 8.77 -6.21
CA TYR A 21 3.41 7.37 -6.26
C TYR A 21 4.36 6.49 -7.10
N VAL A 22 4.82 5.39 -6.51
CA VAL A 22 5.65 4.38 -7.17
C VAL A 22 5.05 3.00 -6.91
N ALA A 23 5.15 2.12 -7.91
CA ALA A 23 4.73 0.73 -7.76
C ALA A 23 5.68 -0.01 -6.82
N VAL A 24 5.13 -0.60 -5.76
CA VAL A 24 5.86 -1.38 -4.76
C VAL A 24 5.34 -2.80 -4.81
N ASN A 25 6.21 -3.79 -4.61
CA ASN A 25 5.76 -5.16 -4.40
C ASN A 25 4.87 -5.21 -3.13
N PRO A 26 3.55 -5.53 -3.26
CA PRO A 26 2.66 -5.60 -2.10
C PRO A 26 3.00 -6.75 -1.14
N PHE A 27 3.93 -7.63 -1.53
CA PHE A 27 4.44 -8.73 -0.73
C PHE A 27 5.90 -8.53 -0.33
N LEU A 28 6.44 -7.30 -0.38
CA LEU A 28 7.85 -7.02 -0.08
C LEU A 28 8.31 -7.62 1.26
N GLY A 29 7.51 -7.47 2.32
CA GLY A 29 7.80 -8.03 3.64
C GLY A 29 7.61 -9.55 3.78
N LEU A 30 7.19 -10.21 2.70
CA LEU A 30 6.96 -11.66 2.62
C LEU A 30 7.77 -12.31 1.48
N ALA A 31 8.60 -11.54 0.77
CA ALA A 31 9.28 -11.99 -0.44
C ALA A 31 10.26 -13.15 -0.21
N ASP A 32 10.85 -13.23 0.99
CA ASP A 32 11.80 -14.28 1.37
C ASP A 32 11.10 -15.53 1.95
N ARG A 33 9.76 -15.58 1.96
CA ARG A 33 9.00 -16.72 2.50
C ARG A 33 8.53 -17.63 1.36
N PRO A 34 8.47 -18.96 1.58
CA PRO A 34 7.82 -19.87 0.63
C PRO A 34 6.38 -19.44 0.34
N PHE A 35 5.94 -19.60 -0.90
CA PHE A 35 4.68 -19.04 -1.38
C PHE A 35 3.47 -19.50 -0.53
N LEU A 36 3.38 -20.81 -0.25
CA LEU A 36 2.28 -21.38 0.53
C LEU A 36 2.26 -20.89 1.99
N VAL A 37 3.45 -20.65 2.58
CA VAL A 37 3.58 -20.10 3.93
C VAL A 37 3.12 -18.63 3.96
N ALA A 38 3.53 -17.84 2.96
CA ALA A 38 3.08 -16.45 2.82
C ALA A 38 1.57 -16.36 2.58
N ARG A 39 1.02 -17.23 1.73
CA ARG A 39 -0.44 -17.35 1.52
C ARG A 39 -1.16 -17.65 2.83
N GLN A 40 -0.73 -18.68 3.56
CA GLN A 40 -1.39 -19.11 4.81
C GLN A 40 -1.42 -17.96 5.84
N LEU A 41 -0.30 -17.24 6.00
CA LEU A 41 -0.24 -16.09 6.88
C LEU A 41 -1.25 -15.00 6.48
N LEU A 42 -1.36 -14.68 5.19
CA LEU A 42 -2.31 -13.68 4.71
C LEU A 42 -3.76 -14.16 4.87
N ALA A 43 -4.05 -15.43 4.54
CA ALA A 43 -5.36 -16.02 4.71
C ALA A 43 -5.81 -16.02 6.18
N ASP A 44 -4.88 -16.24 7.13
CA ASP A 44 -5.16 -16.21 8.56
C ASP A 44 -5.71 -14.87 9.05
N VAL A 45 -5.16 -13.75 8.55
CA VAL A 45 -5.32 -12.42 9.16
C VAL A 45 -6.19 -11.46 8.37
N ARG A 46 -6.48 -11.75 7.09
CA ARG A 46 -7.26 -10.87 6.21
C ARG A 46 -8.07 -11.65 5.17
N VAL A 47 -9.14 -11.03 4.70
CA VAL A 47 -9.98 -11.57 3.62
C VAL A 47 -9.29 -11.34 2.27
N CYS A 48 -8.40 -12.25 1.89
CA CYS A 48 -7.77 -12.27 0.56
C CYS A 48 -7.28 -13.68 0.18
N ASP A 49 -7.06 -13.88 -1.12
CA ASP A 49 -6.28 -15.01 -1.63
C ASP A 49 -5.27 -14.46 -2.66
N ILE A 50 -4.07 -15.02 -2.69
CA ILE A 50 -3.01 -14.64 -3.64
C ILE A 50 -2.88 -15.64 -4.80
N LEU A 51 -3.62 -16.75 -4.73
CA LEU A 51 -3.80 -17.67 -5.85
C LEU A 51 -5.00 -17.24 -6.72
N PRO A 52 -4.90 -17.36 -8.05
CA PRO A 52 -6.06 -17.28 -8.93
C PRO A 52 -7.18 -18.27 -8.54
N THR A 53 -8.38 -18.03 -9.06
CA THR A 53 -9.54 -18.91 -8.82
C THR A 53 -9.38 -20.25 -9.54
N ALA A 54 -10.07 -21.28 -9.07
CA ALA A 54 -10.08 -22.59 -9.73
C ALA A 54 -10.60 -22.50 -11.18
N GLU A 55 -11.65 -21.71 -11.41
CA GLU A 55 -12.22 -21.42 -12.73
C GLU A 55 -11.17 -20.86 -13.71
N TRP A 56 -10.32 -19.94 -13.23
CA TRP A 56 -9.26 -19.37 -14.04
C TRP A 56 -8.26 -20.43 -14.49
N PHE A 57 -7.89 -21.38 -13.62
CA PHE A 57 -7.02 -22.49 -13.99
C PHE A 57 -7.70 -23.50 -14.92
N GLN A 58 -8.98 -23.82 -14.68
CA GLN A 58 -9.77 -24.68 -15.56
C GLN A 58 -9.81 -24.13 -16.99
N GLN A 59 -9.97 -22.82 -17.16
CA GLN A 59 -9.92 -22.17 -18.47
C GLN A 59 -8.56 -22.35 -19.16
N ARG A 60 -7.45 -22.25 -18.42
CA ARG A 60 -6.11 -22.42 -19.00
C ARG A 60 -5.80 -23.86 -19.38
N LEU A 61 -6.37 -24.82 -18.65
CA LEU A 61 -6.31 -26.24 -19.02
C LEU A 61 -7.15 -26.50 -20.27
N SER A 62 -8.39 -26.00 -20.34
CA SER A 62 -9.29 -26.25 -21.47
C SER A 62 -8.84 -25.58 -22.77
N THR A 63 -8.18 -24.42 -22.68
CA THR A 63 -7.61 -23.71 -23.84
C THR A 63 -6.26 -24.28 -24.29
N GLY A 64 -5.70 -25.27 -23.59
CA GLY A 64 -4.36 -25.80 -23.87
C GLY A 64 -3.22 -24.81 -23.56
N ALA A 65 -3.50 -23.74 -22.82
CA ALA A 65 -2.48 -22.81 -22.37
C ALA A 65 -1.52 -23.46 -21.35
N ILE A 66 -2.00 -24.45 -20.60
CA ILE A 66 -1.21 -25.37 -19.78
C ILE A 66 -1.42 -26.78 -20.34
N ILE A 67 -0.33 -27.48 -20.67
CA ILE A 67 -0.37 -28.84 -21.22
C ILE A 67 0.07 -29.89 -20.18
N ALA A 68 -0.18 -31.18 -20.46
CA ALA A 68 0.18 -32.28 -19.56
C ALA A 68 1.66 -32.27 -19.14
N ALA A 69 2.57 -32.02 -20.08
CA ALA A 69 4.00 -31.94 -19.77
C ALA A 69 4.36 -30.80 -18.79
N ASP A 70 3.60 -29.69 -18.81
CA ASP A 70 3.79 -28.59 -17.86
C ASP A 70 3.35 -29.02 -16.45
N LEU A 71 2.28 -29.83 -16.34
CA LEU A 71 1.77 -30.36 -15.07
C LEU A 71 2.71 -31.38 -14.44
N ASP A 72 3.30 -32.28 -15.24
CA ASP A 72 4.27 -33.26 -14.75
C ASP A 72 5.52 -32.58 -14.20
N THR A 73 6.01 -31.56 -14.92
CA THR A 73 7.14 -30.74 -14.47
C THR A 73 6.79 -29.97 -13.21
N ALA A 74 5.62 -29.35 -13.15
CA ALA A 74 5.16 -28.60 -11.99
C ALA A 74 5.00 -29.48 -10.75
N LEU A 75 4.48 -30.70 -10.89
CA LEU A 75 4.36 -31.65 -9.78
C LEU A 75 5.74 -32.05 -9.24
N ALA A 76 6.73 -32.24 -10.11
CA ALA A 76 8.10 -32.50 -9.69
C ALA A 76 8.69 -31.33 -8.90
N GLU A 77 8.55 -30.09 -9.40
CA GLU A 77 9.00 -28.88 -8.71
C GLU A 77 8.28 -28.69 -7.35
N CYS A 78 6.97 -28.92 -7.29
CA CYS A 78 6.20 -28.83 -6.03
C CYS A 78 6.64 -29.89 -5.00
N ARG A 79 7.02 -31.10 -5.44
CA ARG A 79 7.53 -32.15 -4.53
C ARG A 79 8.93 -31.87 -4.03
N GLU A 80 9.74 -31.17 -4.82
CA GLU A 80 11.06 -30.71 -4.40
C GLU A 80 10.95 -29.58 -3.36
N GLU A 81 10.09 -28.60 -3.60
CA GLU A 81 9.90 -27.46 -2.70
C GLU A 81 9.15 -27.84 -1.40
N HIS A 82 8.13 -28.71 -1.50
CA HIS A 82 7.20 -29.05 -0.43
C HIS A 82 6.90 -30.57 -0.37
N PRO A 83 7.89 -31.41 -0.05
CA PRO A 83 7.75 -32.86 -0.07
C PRO A 83 6.63 -33.37 0.86
N GLU A 84 6.47 -32.75 2.03
CA GLU A 84 5.46 -33.10 3.03
C GLU A 84 4.02 -32.96 2.53
N TRP A 85 3.75 -32.01 1.63
CA TRP A 85 2.41 -31.72 1.15
C TRP A 85 2.10 -32.37 -0.21
N PHE A 86 3.12 -32.61 -1.04
CA PHE A 86 2.94 -33.12 -2.41
C PHE A 86 3.36 -34.58 -2.61
N ALA A 87 3.92 -35.26 -1.61
CA ALA A 87 4.38 -36.65 -1.75
C ALA A 87 3.27 -37.60 -2.23
N SER A 88 2.05 -37.47 -1.72
CA SER A 88 0.92 -38.35 -2.04
C SER A 88 -0.02 -37.81 -3.12
N LEU A 89 0.15 -36.56 -3.56
CA LEU A 89 -0.75 -35.94 -4.54
C LEU A 89 -0.36 -36.31 -5.98
N THR A 90 -1.36 -36.58 -6.81
CA THR A 90 -1.22 -36.74 -8.26
C THR A 90 -1.82 -35.55 -9.01
N VAL A 91 -1.46 -35.41 -10.29
CA VAL A 91 -2.08 -34.40 -11.18
C VAL A 91 -3.59 -34.61 -11.26
N GLU A 92 -4.05 -35.87 -11.32
CA GLU A 92 -5.48 -36.19 -11.40
C GLU A 92 -6.24 -35.79 -10.13
N ASP A 93 -5.65 -35.99 -8.95
CA ASP A 93 -6.21 -35.51 -7.68
C ASP A 93 -6.36 -33.99 -7.69
N CYS A 94 -5.31 -33.28 -8.10
CA CYS A 94 -5.34 -31.82 -8.20
C CYS A 94 -6.41 -31.34 -9.19
N ARG A 95 -6.56 -32.00 -10.34
CA ARG A 95 -7.63 -31.68 -11.31
C ARG A 95 -9.01 -31.94 -10.73
N ALA A 96 -9.19 -33.01 -9.95
CA ALA A 96 -10.44 -33.29 -9.27
C ALA A 96 -10.78 -32.18 -8.24
N PHE A 97 -9.81 -31.72 -7.45
CA PHE A 97 -10.03 -30.64 -6.49
C PHE A 97 -10.42 -29.31 -7.14
N LEU A 98 -9.94 -29.00 -8.35
CA LEU A 98 -10.37 -27.80 -9.09
C LEU A 98 -11.85 -27.83 -9.49
N ASN A 99 -12.43 -29.01 -9.66
CA ASN A 99 -13.82 -29.18 -10.08
C ASN A 99 -14.82 -29.04 -8.93
N HIS A 100 -14.34 -28.93 -7.69
CA HIS A 100 -15.20 -28.70 -6.53
C HIS A 100 -15.57 -27.22 -6.40
N GLU A 101 -16.71 -26.96 -5.77
CA GLU A 101 -17.15 -25.59 -5.50
C GLU A 101 -16.11 -24.87 -4.63
N PRO A 102 -15.64 -23.67 -5.05
CA PRO A 102 -14.60 -22.97 -4.31
C PRO A 102 -15.14 -22.52 -2.96
N ALA A 103 -14.32 -22.64 -1.91
CA ALA A 103 -14.63 -22.04 -0.63
C ALA A 103 -14.80 -20.52 -0.78
N ALA A 104 -15.68 -19.92 0.03
CA ALA A 104 -15.86 -18.48 0.06
C ALA A 104 -14.53 -17.76 0.38
N VAL A 105 -14.31 -16.60 -0.23
CA VAL A 105 -13.11 -15.80 0.06
C VAL A 105 -13.10 -15.42 1.53
N GLY A 106 -11.99 -15.72 2.23
CA GLY A 106 -11.88 -15.51 3.67
C GLY A 106 -12.42 -16.66 4.53
N ALA A 107 -12.83 -17.79 3.96
CA ALA A 107 -13.24 -18.97 4.74
C ALA A 107 -12.13 -19.51 5.66
N GLU A 108 -10.87 -19.33 5.26
CA GLU A 108 -9.68 -19.72 6.03
C GLU A 108 -9.28 -18.68 7.09
N ARG A 109 -10.03 -17.59 7.25
CA ARG A 109 -9.67 -16.50 8.18
C ARG A 109 -9.84 -16.93 9.63
N ARG A 110 -8.74 -16.89 10.38
CA ARG A 110 -8.67 -17.34 11.78
C ARG A 110 -8.52 -16.22 12.80
N TYR A 111 -8.02 -15.06 12.37
CA TYR A 111 -7.80 -13.88 13.21
C TYR A 111 -8.69 -12.74 12.75
N ARG A 112 -9.42 -12.16 13.70
CA ARG A 112 -10.38 -11.07 13.49
C ARG A 112 -10.18 -9.99 14.53
N THR A 113 -10.38 -8.75 14.13
CA THR A 113 -10.45 -7.62 15.06
C THR A 113 -11.77 -7.64 15.83
N VAL A 114 -11.86 -6.96 16.97
CA VAL A 114 -13.11 -6.86 17.75
C VAL A 114 -14.21 -6.23 16.91
N SER A 115 -13.89 -5.17 16.17
CA SER A 115 -14.89 -4.50 15.34
C SER A 115 -15.50 -5.41 14.28
N GLU A 116 -14.71 -6.32 13.70
CA GLU A 116 -15.21 -7.29 12.72
C GLU A 116 -16.08 -8.36 13.38
N LEU A 117 -15.71 -8.82 14.57
CA LEU A 117 -16.51 -9.78 15.35
C LEU A 117 -17.87 -9.16 15.72
N VAL A 118 -17.89 -7.91 16.18
CA VAL A 118 -19.13 -7.19 16.51
C VAL A 118 -19.99 -6.98 15.26
N ASP A 119 -19.37 -6.58 14.14
CA ASP A 119 -20.09 -6.39 12.87
C ASP A 119 -20.74 -7.67 12.37
N GLU A 120 -20.05 -8.80 12.47
CA GLU A 120 -20.60 -10.10 12.09
C GLU A 120 -21.75 -10.53 13.02
N ARG A 121 -21.59 -10.40 14.34
CA ARG A 121 -22.59 -10.84 15.32
C ARG A 121 -23.85 -9.97 15.32
N ASN A 122 -23.68 -8.65 15.15
CA ASN A 122 -24.74 -7.67 15.40
C ASN A 122 -25.22 -6.98 14.11
N GLY A 123 -24.64 -7.29 12.94
CA GLY A 123 -24.98 -6.64 11.67
C GLY A 123 -24.62 -5.15 11.63
N THR A 124 -23.62 -4.73 12.41
CA THR A 124 -23.18 -3.32 12.52
C THR A 124 -22.11 -2.98 11.47
N ARG A 125 -21.56 -1.75 11.55
CA ARG A 125 -20.48 -1.27 10.66
C ARG A 125 -19.34 -0.57 11.42
N TRP A 126 -19.07 -1.01 12.65
CA TRP A 126 -18.05 -0.46 13.52
C TRP A 126 -16.66 -0.47 12.91
N THR A 127 -16.31 -1.52 12.15
CA THR A 127 -15.03 -1.59 11.44
C THR A 127 -14.84 -0.37 10.55
N SER A 128 -15.86 -0.03 9.75
CA SER A 128 -15.82 1.17 8.90
C SER A 128 -15.73 2.45 9.74
N HIS A 129 -16.49 2.57 10.83
CA HIS A 129 -16.48 3.78 11.66
C HIS A 129 -15.13 4.02 12.35
N ILE A 130 -14.53 2.97 12.91
CA ILE A 130 -13.23 3.02 13.57
C ILE A 130 -12.13 3.35 12.56
N VAL A 131 -12.04 2.60 11.45
CA VAL A 131 -11.06 2.88 10.38
C VAL A 131 -11.17 4.32 9.88
N THR A 132 -12.40 4.83 9.75
CA THR A 132 -12.64 6.20 9.30
C THR A 132 -12.23 7.25 10.36
N ASP A 133 -12.41 7.01 11.66
CA ASP A 133 -11.95 7.95 12.68
C ASP A 133 -10.42 7.96 12.81
N ILE A 134 -9.80 6.78 12.78
CA ILE A 134 -8.34 6.61 12.72
C ILE A 134 -7.78 7.33 11.49
N SER A 135 -8.42 7.15 10.33
CA SER A 135 -8.00 7.79 9.09
C SER A 135 -8.06 9.31 9.16
N ARG A 136 -9.08 9.87 9.81
CA ARG A 136 -9.15 11.33 10.02
C ARG A 136 -8.06 11.82 10.97
N HIS A 137 -7.70 11.03 11.97
CA HIS A 137 -6.58 11.37 12.83
C HIS A 137 -5.28 11.42 12.04
N CYS A 138 -4.97 10.34 11.32
CA CYS A 138 -3.75 10.23 10.53
C CYS A 138 -3.69 11.32 9.44
N ALA A 139 -4.80 11.59 8.75
CA ALA A 139 -4.86 12.66 7.75
C ALA A 139 -4.57 14.04 8.32
N GLY A 140 -5.07 14.35 9.53
CA GLY A 140 -4.78 15.61 10.20
C GLY A 140 -3.37 15.69 10.78
N HIS A 141 -2.82 14.55 11.23
CA HIS A 141 -1.48 14.46 11.81
C HIS A 141 -0.38 14.55 10.74
N PHE A 142 -0.54 13.86 9.62
CA PHE A 142 0.41 13.86 8.51
C PHE A 142 0.11 14.95 7.45
N ASP A 143 -0.75 15.93 7.78
CA ASP A 143 -1.08 17.00 6.85
C ASP A 143 0.14 17.88 6.55
N LYS A 144 0.43 18.07 5.25
CA LYS A 144 1.53 18.95 4.78
C LYS A 144 1.02 20.34 4.39
N GLY A 145 0.02 20.85 5.12
CA GLY A 145 -0.54 22.19 4.96
C GLY A 145 -1.70 22.29 3.97
N GLN A 146 -2.50 21.23 3.82
CA GLN A 146 -3.77 21.28 3.09
C GLN A 146 -4.90 21.80 3.99
N ALA A 147 -4.88 21.45 5.28
CA ALA A 147 -5.88 21.89 6.23
C ALA A 147 -5.73 23.40 6.50
N SER A 148 -6.86 24.12 6.51
CA SER A 148 -6.87 25.53 6.90
C SER A 148 -6.70 25.72 8.41
N TRP A 149 -7.01 24.67 9.19
CA TRP A 149 -6.88 24.63 10.63
C TRP A 149 -5.94 23.49 11.00
N LEU A 150 -4.78 23.83 11.53
CA LEU A 150 -3.77 22.88 11.93
C LEU A 150 -4.13 22.27 13.30
N SER A 151 -3.80 20.99 13.49
CA SER A 151 -3.94 20.35 14.80
C SER A 151 -3.01 21.03 15.82
N PRO A 152 -3.49 21.35 17.04
CA PRO A 152 -2.63 21.94 18.07
C PRO A 152 -1.58 20.96 18.61
N TRP A 153 -1.68 19.67 18.26
CA TRP A 153 -0.80 18.59 18.71
C TRP A 153 0.12 18.05 17.60
N LEU A 154 0.33 18.80 16.51
CA LEU A 154 1.17 18.36 15.38
C LEU A 154 2.62 18.04 15.75
N SER A 155 3.13 18.59 16.86
CA SER A 155 4.50 18.36 17.32
C SER A 155 4.66 17.12 18.19
N LEU A 156 3.55 16.48 18.59
CA LEU A 156 3.58 15.26 19.41
C LEU A 156 3.61 14.02 18.51
N PRO A 157 4.14 12.87 18.96
CA PRO A 157 4.01 11.59 18.25
C PRO A 157 2.54 11.22 17.99
N LEU A 158 2.28 10.39 16.97
CA LEU A 158 0.92 10.05 16.52
C LEU A 158 0.01 9.59 17.67
N TYR A 159 0.50 8.69 18.51
CA TYR A 159 -0.27 8.15 19.64
C TYR A 159 -0.63 9.22 20.68
N GLU A 160 0.33 10.05 21.06
CA GLU A 160 0.12 11.08 22.05
C GLU A 160 -0.84 12.17 21.53
N ALA A 161 -0.66 12.61 20.28
CA ALA A 161 -1.58 13.52 19.61
C ALA A 161 -3.01 12.94 19.54
N TRP A 162 -3.14 11.64 19.28
CA TRP A 162 -4.43 10.94 19.31
C TRP A 162 -5.04 10.92 20.71
N ARG A 163 -4.26 10.64 21.76
CA ARG A 163 -4.75 10.63 23.15
C ARG A 163 -5.31 12.00 23.54
N GLN A 164 -4.55 13.07 23.32
CA GLN A 164 -4.96 14.45 23.63
C GLN A 164 -6.28 14.81 22.93
N ARG A 165 -6.39 14.50 21.63
CA ARG A 165 -7.59 14.76 20.85
C ARG A 165 -8.79 13.93 21.33
N THR A 166 -8.57 12.64 21.59
CA THR A 166 -9.65 11.69 21.90
C THR A 166 -10.24 11.96 23.27
N GLN A 167 -9.44 12.35 24.27
CA GLN A 167 -9.94 12.75 25.59
C GLN A 167 -10.92 13.93 25.55
N LEU A 168 -10.82 14.80 24.53
CA LEU A 168 -11.71 15.96 24.33
C LEU A 168 -12.89 15.66 23.40
N SER A 169 -12.70 14.80 22.40
CA SER A 169 -13.68 14.50 21.37
C SER A 169 -14.82 13.61 21.90
N ARG A 170 -16.07 14.06 21.76
CA ARG A 170 -17.26 13.25 22.05
C ARG A 170 -17.67 12.34 20.90
N ARG A 171 -16.99 12.41 19.75
CA ARG A 171 -17.45 11.79 18.51
C ARG A 171 -17.68 10.28 18.62
N LEU A 172 -16.75 9.54 19.21
CA LEU A 172 -16.88 8.09 19.34
C LEU A 172 -17.95 7.71 20.38
N ASP A 173 -18.10 8.51 21.45
CA ASP A 173 -19.22 8.37 22.39
C ASP A 173 -20.58 8.60 21.67
N ASP A 174 -20.67 9.66 20.85
CA ASP A 174 -21.87 10.04 20.10
C ASP A 174 -22.23 8.99 19.03
N LEU A 175 -21.24 8.30 18.47
CA LEU A 175 -21.45 7.17 17.56
C LEU A 175 -21.94 5.92 18.29
N GLY A 176 -21.70 5.80 19.61
CA GLY A 176 -22.17 4.70 20.45
C GLY A 176 -21.08 3.91 21.18
N ILE A 177 -19.80 4.19 20.93
CA ILE A 177 -18.67 3.59 21.67
C ILE A 177 -18.48 4.37 22.96
N ARG A 178 -19.27 4.04 23.97
CA ARG A 178 -19.25 4.72 25.27
C ARG A 178 -17.99 4.36 26.06
N GLY A 179 -17.42 5.34 26.75
CA GLY A 179 -16.33 5.10 27.70
C GLY A 179 -14.92 5.25 27.12
N VAL A 180 -14.82 5.52 25.81
CA VAL A 180 -13.54 5.65 25.10
C VAL A 180 -12.66 6.75 25.70
N ARG A 181 -13.25 7.87 26.15
CA ARG A 181 -12.48 8.97 26.76
C ARG A 181 -11.84 8.55 28.08
N GLN A 182 -12.59 7.83 28.92
CA GLN A 182 -12.10 7.32 30.20
C GLN A 182 -11.03 6.26 30.00
N LEU A 183 -11.23 5.33 29.05
CA LEU A 183 -10.23 4.35 28.68
C LEU A 183 -8.93 5.05 28.26
N VAL A 184 -9.01 5.99 27.31
CA VAL A 184 -7.84 6.69 26.76
C VAL A 184 -7.11 7.53 27.81
N ALA A 185 -7.83 8.14 28.75
CA ALA A 185 -7.24 8.87 29.87
C ALA A 185 -6.49 7.96 30.85
N ALA A 186 -6.86 6.68 30.94
CA ALA A 186 -6.22 5.70 31.82
C ALA A 186 -5.08 4.92 31.15
N LEU A 187 -4.91 5.02 29.83
CA LEU A 187 -3.81 4.35 29.12
C LEU A 187 -2.46 5.03 29.40
N PRO A 188 -1.36 4.26 29.44
CA PRO A 188 0.01 4.80 29.49
C PRO A 188 0.30 5.81 28.39
N ASP A 189 1.28 6.68 28.64
CA ASP A 189 1.73 7.67 27.64
C ASP A 189 2.54 7.02 26.51
N ASP A 190 3.30 5.97 26.82
CA ASP A 190 4.09 5.20 25.86
C ASP A 190 3.23 4.10 25.19
N PRO A 191 3.10 4.07 23.85
CA PRO A 191 2.37 3.02 23.17
C PRO A 191 2.97 1.61 23.37
N LEU A 192 4.26 1.46 23.67
CA LEU A 192 4.89 0.17 23.98
C LEU A 192 4.39 -0.43 25.30
N GLU A 193 3.99 0.41 26.24
CA GLU A 193 3.38 0.01 27.51
C GLU A 193 1.86 -0.16 27.37
N ALA A 194 1.21 0.68 26.56
CA ALA A 194 -0.24 0.60 26.35
C ALA A 194 -0.68 -0.68 25.61
N ILE A 195 0.09 -1.17 24.64
CA ILE A 195 -0.28 -2.37 23.86
C ILE A 195 -0.44 -3.62 24.74
N PRO A 196 0.52 -3.99 25.63
CA PRO A 196 0.34 -5.08 26.58
C PRO A 196 -0.95 -4.97 27.43
N ASP A 197 -1.26 -3.77 27.93
CA ASP A 197 -2.47 -3.53 28.74
C ASP A 197 -3.74 -3.75 27.92
N LEU A 198 -3.77 -3.28 26.67
CA LEU A 198 -4.89 -3.46 25.75
C LEU A 198 -5.08 -4.94 25.37
N LEU A 199 -4.00 -5.67 25.09
CA LEU A 199 -4.05 -7.11 24.82
C LEU A 199 -4.53 -7.91 26.02
N ALA A 200 -4.14 -7.51 27.23
CA ALA A 200 -4.61 -8.13 28.47
C ALA A 200 -6.13 -7.94 28.67
N ARG A 201 -6.66 -6.75 28.37
CA ARG A 201 -8.11 -6.47 28.41
C ARG A 201 -8.91 -7.29 27.40
N LEU A 202 -8.33 -7.57 26.23
CA LEU A 202 -8.91 -8.45 25.21
C LEU A 202 -8.67 -9.95 25.48
N ALA A 203 -7.97 -10.29 26.57
CA ALA A 203 -7.61 -11.65 26.95
C ALA A 203 -6.84 -12.43 25.84
N ILE A 204 -6.05 -11.74 25.01
CA ILE A 204 -5.33 -12.37 23.90
C ILE A 204 -4.18 -13.25 24.44
N PRO A 205 -4.17 -14.57 24.18
CA PRO A 205 -3.11 -15.44 24.70
C PRO A 205 -1.78 -15.20 23.98
N LYS A 206 -0.67 -15.37 24.70
CA LYS A 206 0.69 -15.10 24.20
C LYS A 206 1.03 -15.70 22.82
N PRO A 207 0.68 -16.96 22.51
CA PRO A 207 0.97 -17.56 21.20
C PRO A 207 0.30 -16.85 20.01
N HIS A 208 -0.78 -16.11 20.26
CA HIS A 208 -1.59 -15.46 19.22
C HIS A 208 -1.24 -13.99 19.00
N ILE A 209 -0.45 -13.38 19.90
CA ILE A 209 -0.19 -11.93 19.90
C ILE A 209 0.29 -11.45 18.52
N GLU A 210 1.31 -12.09 17.94
CA GLU A 210 1.90 -11.61 16.68
C GLU A 210 0.89 -11.60 15.52
N ARG A 211 0.16 -12.70 15.31
CA ARG A 211 -0.85 -12.81 14.24
C ARG A 211 -2.04 -11.89 14.49
N PHE A 212 -2.47 -11.74 15.75
CA PHE A 212 -3.55 -10.84 16.12
C PHE A 212 -3.17 -9.37 15.85
N LEU A 213 -1.99 -8.93 16.30
CA LEU A 213 -1.48 -7.58 16.01
C LEU A 213 -1.32 -7.32 14.51
N LEU A 214 -0.92 -8.35 13.74
CA LEU A 214 -0.84 -8.25 12.29
C LEU A 214 -2.23 -8.06 11.64
N ALA A 215 -3.27 -8.76 12.14
CA ALA A 215 -4.65 -8.57 11.70
C ALA A 215 -5.15 -7.14 11.99
N GLU A 216 -4.84 -6.60 13.18
CA GLU A 216 -5.13 -5.21 13.54
C GLU A 216 -4.47 -4.21 12.57
N LEU A 217 -3.17 -4.38 12.28
CA LEU A 217 -2.47 -3.52 11.31
C LEU A 217 -3.05 -3.63 9.91
N PHE A 218 -3.41 -4.83 9.44
CA PHE A 218 -4.02 -4.99 8.12
C PHE A 218 -5.42 -4.36 8.02
N SER A 219 -6.15 -4.20 9.12
CA SER A 219 -7.41 -3.45 9.13
C SER A 219 -7.23 -1.96 8.78
N VAL A 220 -6.02 -1.43 8.96
CA VAL A 220 -5.62 -0.05 8.62
C VAL A 220 -4.39 -0.01 7.69
N ALA A 221 -4.27 -1.02 6.81
CA ALA A 221 -3.08 -1.26 5.99
C ALA A 221 -2.57 -0.04 5.21
N GLY A 222 -3.47 0.80 4.69
CA GLY A 222 -3.08 2.01 3.95
C GLY A 222 -2.24 2.97 4.79
N TRP A 223 -2.64 3.23 6.05
CA TRP A 223 -1.90 4.08 6.97
C TRP A 223 -0.65 3.39 7.51
N ALA A 224 -0.72 2.09 7.80
CA ALA A 224 0.44 1.33 8.22
C ALA A 224 1.54 1.36 7.15
N SER A 225 1.18 1.13 5.88
CA SER A 225 2.10 1.22 4.73
C SER A 225 2.61 2.64 4.48
N PHE A 226 1.79 3.68 4.71
CA PHE A 226 2.24 5.06 4.60
C PHE A 226 3.26 5.43 5.69
N ILE A 227 3.03 5.02 6.94
CA ILE A 227 3.99 5.21 8.04
C ILE A 227 5.29 4.43 7.76
N ARG A 228 5.18 3.20 7.22
CA ARG A 228 6.33 2.44 6.73
C ARG A 228 7.11 3.16 5.64
N TYR A 229 6.44 3.88 4.73
CA TYR A 229 7.08 4.74 3.74
C TYR A 229 7.85 5.89 4.39
N LEU A 230 7.25 6.57 5.38
CA LEU A 230 7.92 7.64 6.12
C LEU A 230 9.18 7.13 6.83
N ALA A 231 9.10 5.96 7.46
CA ALA A 231 10.23 5.33 8.15
C ALA A 231 11.37 4.97 7.17
N TRP A 232 11.02 4.56 5.95
CA TRP A 232 11.98 4.22 4.90
C TRP A 232 12.81 5.42 4.43
N HIS A 233 12.22 6.62 4.41
CA HIS A 233 12.89 7.84 3.93
C HIS A 233 13.60 8.62 5.04
N ALA A 234 13.50 8.17 6.28
CA ALA A 234 14.16 8.85 7.37
C ALA A 234 15.68 8.61 7.34
N GLU A 235 16.45 9.69 7.37
CA GLU A 235 17.92 9.65 7.39
C GLU A 235 18.48 9.18 8.75
N GLU A 236 17.68 9.27 9.82
CA GLU A 236 17.98 8.79 11.17
C GLU A 236 16.84 7.88 11.69
N PRO A 237 17.11 6.90 12.58
CA PRO A 237 16.07 6.18 13.30
C PRO A 237 15.22 7.19 14.10
N THR A 238 14.05 7.49 13.58
CA THR A 238 13.22 8.64 13.97
C THR A 238 11.96 8.17 14.72
N PRO A 239 11.22 9.11 15.35
CA PRO A 239 9.90 8.90 15.99
C PRO A 239 8.86 8.13 15.15
N ILE A 240 9.14 7.89 13.87
CA ILE A 240 8.26 7.20 12.92
C ILE A 240 8.17 5.68 13.19
N ALA A 241 9.18 5.07 13.82
CA ALA A 241 9.05 3.70 14.35
C ALA A 241 8.07 3.64 15.54
N GLU A 242 7.99 4.73 16.31
CA GLU A 242 7.00 4.92 17.37
C GLU A 242 5.61 5.16 16.77
N ASP A 243 5.48 5.82 15.62
CA ASP A 243 4.19 6.08 14.97
C ASP A 243 3.49 4.81 14.46
N LEU A 244 4.21 3.81 13.95
CA LEU A 244 3.58 2.53 13.57
C LEU A 244 3.07 1.80 14.80
N THR A 245 3.85 1.82 15.88
CA THR A 245 3.47 1.29 17.19
C THR A 245 2.28 2.05 17.75
N GLY A 246 2.26 3.37 17.59
CA GLY A 246 1.18 4.26 17.99
C GLY A 246 -0.11 4.03 17.21
N LEU A 247 0.00 3.77 15.90
CA LEU A 247 -1.13 3.38 15.05
C LEU A 247 -1.75 2.06 15.50
N LEU A 248 -0.93 1.10 15.93
CA LEU A 248 -1.42 -0.15 16.49
C LEU A 248 -2.08 0.05 17.85
N ALA A 249 -1.46 0.83 18.74
CA ALA A 249 -2.01 1.13 20.06
C ALA A 249 -3.37 1.85 19.98
N LEU A 250 -3.52 2.86 19.12
CA LEU A 250 -4.80 3.52 18.93
C LEU A 250 -5.86 2.59 18.33
N ARG A 251 -5.47 1.70 17.39
CA ARG A 251 -6.38 0.74 16.77
C ARG A 251 -6.91 -0.26 17.81
N LEU A 252 -6.02 -0.82 18.63
CA LEU A 252 -6.37 -1.71 19.75
C LEU A 252 -7.24 -1.00 20.79
N ALA A 253 -6.94 0.25 21.11
CA ALA A 253 -7.72 1.03 22.08
C ALA A 253 -9.16 1.26 21.61
N CYS A 254 -9.39 1.49 20.31
CA CYS A 254 -10.75 1.54 19.76
C CYS A 254 -11.48 0.20 19.91
N ASP A 255 -10.78 -0.93 19.74
CA ASP A 255 -11.36 -2.27 19.88
C ASP A 255 -11.67 -2.63 21.33
N VAL A 256 -10.79 -2.30 22.28
CA VAL A 256 -11.08 -2.44 23.71
C VAL A 256 -12.27 -1.58 24.10
N ALA A 257 -12.32 -0.32 23.69
CA ALA A 257 -13.46 0.56 23.97
C ALA A 257 -14.76 -0.01 23.40
N LEU A 258 -14.72 -0.58 22.18
CA LEU A 258 -15.86 -1.22 21.56
C LEU A 258 -16.29 -2.47 22.34
N ALA A 259 -15.35 -3.35 22.71
CA ALA A 259 -15.63 -4.54 23.51
C ALA A 259 -16.28 -4.19 24.85
N GLU A 260 -15.70 -3.24 25.59
CA GLU A 260 -16.23 -2.77 26.88
C GLU A 260 -17.61 -2.12 26.72
N SER A 261 -17.82 -1.30 25.68
CA SER A 261 -19.10 -0.63 25.43
C SER A 261 -20.24 -1.55 24.99
N THR A 262 -19.90 -2.66 24.31
CA THR A 262 -20.86 -3.67 23.83
C THR A 262 -21.07 -4.80 24.83
N GLY A 263 -20.28 -4.86 25.91
CA GLY A 263 -20.38 -5.89 26.93
C GLY A 263 -19.94 -7.28 26.43
N LEU A 264 -18.98 -7.34 25.50
CA LEU A 264 -18.37 -8.59 25.06
C LEU A 264 -17.66 -9.26 26.25
N THR A 265 -18.13 -10.44 26.65
CA THR A 265 -17.65 -11.17 27.84
C THR A 265 -16.98 -12.50 27.53
N ASP A 266 -17.12 -12.98 26.30
CA ASP A 266 -16.61 -14.27 25.81
C ASP A 266 -15.22 -14.16 25.16
N LEU A 267 -14.53 -13.02 25.31
CA LEU A 267 -13.18 -12.85 24.77
C LEU A 267 -12.19 -13.86 25.39
N PRO A 268 -11.27 -14.42 24.59
CA PRO A 268 -10.93 -14.07 23.20
C PRO A 268 -11.67 -14.90 22.13
N GLU A 269 -12.80 -15.53 22.45
CA GLU A 269 -13.56 -16.38 21.52
C GLU A 269 -13.98 -15.61 20.26
N GLY A 270 -13.71 -16.19 19.08
CA GLY A 270 -13.97 -15.56 17.78
C GLY A 270 -12.92 -14.56 17.30
N LEU A 271 -12.01 -14.08 18.17
CA LEU A 271 -10.89 -13.22 17.76
C LEU A 271 -9.66 -14.03 17.30
N VAL A 272 -9.40 -15.15 17.98
CA VAL A 272 -8.24 -16.02 17.74
C VAL A 272 -8.68 -17.49 17.67
N PRO A 273 -7.96 -18.36 16.94
CA PRO A 273 -8.28 -19.78 16.90
C PRO A 273 -7.88 -20.48 18.21
N THR A 274 -8.47 -21.64 18.49
CA THR A 274 -8.11 -22.47 19.65
C THR A 274 -6.66 -22.99 19.57
N ALA A 275 -6.20 -23.37 18.38
CA ALA A 275 -4.83 -23.82 18.14
C ALA A 275 -4.01 -22.70 17.48
N PRO A 276 -2.82 -22.35 18.02
CA PRO A 276 -2.00 -21.27 17.47
C PRO A 276 -1.29 -21.64 16.17
N GLU A 277 -0.97 -22.92 15.99
CA GLU A 277 -0.32 -23.40 14.78
C GLU A 277 -1.25 -23.33 13.56
N PRO A 278 -0.72 -22.98 12.37
CA PRO A 278 -1.49 -23.08 11.14
C PRO A 278 -1.85 -24.53 10.83
N PRO A 279 -3.08 -24.79 10.34
CA PRO A 279 -3.39 -26.10 9.78
C PRO A 279 -2.54 -26.32 8.51
N ASP A 280 -2.41 -27.58 8.10
CA ASP A 280 -1.87 -27.90 6.79
C ASP A 280 -2.74 -27.29 5.68
N PRO A 281 -2.13 -26.91 4.54
CA PRO A 281 -2.89 -26.35 3.42
C PRO A 281 -3.96 -27.32 2.95
N LEU A 282 -5.16 -26.78 2.68
CA LEU A 282 -6.26 -27.58 2.15
C LEU A 282 -5.86 -28.18 0.77
N PRO A 283 -6.31 -29.41 0.43
CA PRO A 283 -5.99 -30.01 -0.87
C PRO A 283 -6.36 -29.14 -2.08
N ALA A 284 -7.45 -28.37 -1.99
CA ALA A 284 -7.85 -27.41 -3.04
C ALA A 284 -6.87 -26.23 -3.20
N VAL A 285 -6.16 -25.85 -2.14
CA VAL A 285 -5.09 -24.84 -2.19
C VAL A 285 -3.86 -25.42 -2.86
N LEU A 286 -3.45 -26.64 -2.47
CA LEU A 286 -2.32 -27.34 -3.07
C LEU A 286 -2.56 -27.58 -4.57
N ALA A 287 -3.78 -27.94 -4.95
CA ALA A 287 -4.18 -28.07 -6.35
C ALA A 287 -4.00 -26.75 -7.13
N ARG A 288 -4.50 -25.63 -6.60
CA ARG A 288 -4.34 -24.32 -7.24
C ARG A 288 -2.89 -23.85 -7.31
N TYR A 289 -2.10 -24.16 -6.29
CA TYR A 289 -0.66 -23.86 -6.29
C TYR A 289 0.09 -24.67 -7.36
N LEU A 290 -0.19 -25.98 -7.50
CA LEU A 290 0.36 -26.77 -8.58
C LEU A 290 0.01 -26.18 -9.96
N MET A 291 -1.22 -25.70 -10.14
CA MET A 291 -1.62 -25.05 -11.39
C MET A 291 -0.94 -23.70 -11.62
N GLN A 292 -0.63 -22.96 -10.54
CA GLN A 292 0.17 -21.74 -10.61
C GLN A 292 1.57 -22.05 -11.13
N VAL A 293 2.24 -23.03 -10.53
CA VAL A 293 3.57 -23.50 -10.98
C VAL A 293 3.51 -24.01 -12.42
N ALA A 294 2.48 -24.78 -12.80
CA ALA A 294 2.30 -25.22 -14.19
C ALA A 294 2.11 -24.07 -15.18
N GLY A 295 1.44 -22.99 -14.76
CA GLY A 295 1.33 -21.75 -15.52
C GLY A 295 2.68 -21.07 -15.74
N GLU A 296 3.54 -21.06 -14.72
CA GLU A 296 4.89 -20.52 -14.78
C GLU A 296 5.81 -21.39 -15.66
N VAL A 297 5.73 -22.71 -15.54
CA VAL A 297 6.41 -23.68 -16.42
C VAL A 297 6.00 -23.46 -17.88
N SER A 298 4.70 -23.34 -18.16
CA SER A 298 4.18 -23.05 -19.50
C SER A 298 4.71 -21.72 -20.05
N HIS A 299 4.75 -20.69 -19.21
CA HIS A 299 5.29 -19.39 -19.59
C HIS A 299 6.78 -19.49 -19.91
N ARG A 300 7.57 -20.10 -19.03
CA ARG A 300 9.01 -20.34 -19.19
C ARG A 300 9.31 -21.11 -20.48
N ARG A 301 8.60 -22.21 -20.74
CA ARG A 301 8.75 -23.03 -21.94
C ARG A 301 8.52 -22.22 -23.22
N ARG A 302 7.43 -21.45 -23.28
CA ARG A 302 7.10 -20.62 -24.45
C ARG A 302 8.11 -19.50 -24.65
N LEU A 303 8.43 -18.77 -23.58
CA LEU A 303 9.40 -17.68 -23.63
C LEU A 303 10.77 -18.15 -24.12
N LEU A 304 11.25 -19.30 -23.63
CA LEU A 304 12.52 -19.87 -24.07
C LEU A 304 12.49 -20.31 -25.54
N ALA A 305 11.36 -20.86 -26.01
CA ALA A 305 11.18 -21.20 -27.42
C ALA A 305 11.16 -19.95 -28.31
N ASP A 306 10.49 -18.88 -27.88
CA ASP A 306 10.44 -17.62 -28.60
C ASP A 306 11.85 -17.01 -28.68
N ILE A 307 12.57 -16.92 -27.57
CA ILE A 307 13.96 -16.42 -27.54
C ILE A 307 14.87 -17.25 -28.46
N ALA A 308 14.72 -18.57 -28.47
CA ALA A 308 15.53 -19.46 -29.32
C ALA A 308 15.24 -19.30 -30.82
N THR A 309 14.06 -18.78 -31.20
CA THR A 309 13.65 -18.60 -32.60
C THR A 309 13.84 -17.17 -33.13
N VAL A 310 14.08 -16.18 -32.25
CA VAL A 310 14.38 -14.81 -32.65
C VAL A 310 15.67 -14.76 -33.47
N LYS A 311 15.52 -14.44 -34.76
CA LYS A 311 16.66 -14.09 -35.62
C LYS A 311 17.07 -12.65 -35.33
N GLN A 312 18.37 -12.42 -35.10
CA GLN A 312 18.88 -11.05 -35.09
C GLN A 312 18.70 -10.45 -36.50
N PRO A 313 18.06 -9.27 -36.63
CA PRO A 313 18.00 -8.59 -37.91
C PRO A 313 19.42 -8.32 -38.40
N ALA A 314 19.67 -8.57 -39.69
CA ALA A 314 20.94 -8.27 -40.30
C ALA A 314 21.22 -6.75 -40.17
N SER A 315 22.44 -6.38 -39.78
CA SER A 315 22.82 -4.96 -39.70
C SER A 315 22.73 -4.34 -41.10
N ALA A 316 21.79 -3.42 -41.31
CA ALA A 316 21.60 -2.67 -42.55
C ALA A 316 22.66 -1.57 -42.77
N GLY A 317 23.80 -1.62 -42.06
CA GLY A 317 24.82 -0.58 -42.05
C GLY A 317 24.61 0.49 -40.97
N ARG A 318 25.15 1.69 -41.19
CA ARG A 318 25.06 2.80 -40.22
C ARG A 318 23.66 3.41 -40.24
N PRO A 319 22.96 3.54 -39.10
CA PRO A 319 21.64 4.14 -39.06
C PRO A 319 21.68 5.64 -39.41
N THR A 320 20.67 6.11 -40.13
CA THR A 320 20.44 7.53 -40.42
C THR A 320 19.87 8.24 -39.19
N LEU A 321 19.08 7.54 -38.38
CA LEU A 321 18.48 8.05 -37.15
C LEU A 321 18.68 7.04 -36.03
N LYS A 322 19.29 7.50 -34.92
CA LYS A 322 19.43 6.72 -33.69
C LYS A 322 18.80 7.48 -32.54
N MET A 323 17.79 6.89 -31.90
CA MET A 323 17.04 7.52 -30.81
C MET A 323 17.12 6.68 -29.55
N VAL A 324 17.23 7.33 -28.39
CA VAL A 324 17.23 6.66 -27.09
C VAL A 324 15.95 7.01 -26.36
N PHE A 325 15.21 5.99 -25.94
CA PHE A 325 13.96 6.08 -25.19
C PHE A 325 14.12 5.47 -23.80
N CYS A 326 13.14 5.67 -22.93
CA CYS A 326 13.07 4.89 -21.70
C CYS A 326 13.03 3.39 -22.03
N ILE A 327 13.70 2.57 -21.22
CA ILE A 327 13.66 1.09 -21.35
C ILE A 327 12.29 0.50 -21.01
N ASP A 328 11.42 1.30 -20.38
CA ASP A 328 10.05 0.94 -20.02
C ASP A 328 9.23 0.50 -21.25
N VAL A 329 8.45 -0.58 -21.09
CA VAL A 329 7.62 -1.19 -22.13
C VAL A 329 6.60 -0.22 -22.75
N ARG A 330 6.22 0.85 -22.05
CA ARG A 330 5.33 1.90 -22.60
C ARG A 330 5.96 2.64 -23.79
N SER A 331 7.28 2.68 -23.88
CA SER A 331 7.99 3.27 -25.03
C SER A 331 8.13 2.29 -26.19
N GLU A 332 7.83 1.01 -26.01
CA GLU A 332 8.01 -0.04 -27.02
C GLU A 332 7.19 0.22 -28.29
N VAL A 333 5.92 0.60 -28.15
CA VAL A 333 5.02 0.83 -29.30
C VAL A 333 5.56 1.94 -30.19
N LEU A 334 6.04 3.03 -29.59
CA LEU A 334 6.64 4.16 -30.32
C LEU A 334 7.94 3.73 -31.02
N ARG A 335 8.79 3.00 -30.30
CA ARG A 335 10.06 2.49 -30.82
C ARG A 335 9.85 1.59 -32.03
N ARG A 336 8.98 0.59 -31.91
CA ARG A 336 8.64 -0.34 -33.00
C ARG A 336 8.04 0.40 -34.20
N HIS A 337 7.20 1.41 -33.97
CA HIS A 337 6.61 2.19 -35.06
C HIS A 337 7.65 3.02 -35.83
N LEU A 338 8.65 3.57 -35.14
CA LEU A 338 9.76 4.30 -35.76
C LEU A 338 10.68 3.37 -36.54
N GLU A 339 11.07 2.23 -35.97
CA GLU A 339 11.91 1.22 -36.61
C GLU A 339 11.22 0.61 -37.85
N ALA A 340 9.89 0.46 -37.81
CA ALA A 340 9.11 -0.01 -38.95
C ALA A 340 9.11 0.96 -40.16
N GLN A 341 9.50 2.23 -39.98
CA GLN A 341 9.55 3.17 -41.10
C GLN A 341 10.77 2.95 -42.01
N SER A 342 11.87 2.40 -41.48
CA SER A 342 13.09 2.17 -42.25
C SER A 342 14.09 1.31 -41.48
N GLU A 343 14.76 0.39 -42.17
CA GLU A 343 15.88 -0.40 -41.63
C GLU A 343 17.09 0.46 -41.18
N LEU A 344 17.11 1.75 -41.54
CA LEU A 344 18.13 2.73 -41.11
C LEU A 344 17.72 3.53 -39.86
N VAL A 345 16.58 3.23 -39.25
CA VAL A 345 16.15 3.80 -37.97
C VAL A 345 16.40 2.79 -36.86
N GLU A 346 17.18 3.19 -35.86
CA GLU A 346 17.51 2.35 -34.70
C GLU A 346 17.03 3.02 -33.41
N THR A 347 16.39 2.26 -32.52
CA THR A 347 16.06 2.75 -31.18
C THR A 347 16.71 1.94 -30.07
N CYS A 348 17.22 2.63 -29.06
CA CYS A 348 17.77 2.01 -27.85
C CYS A 348 16.88 2.33 -26.65
N GLY A 349 16.81 1.39 -25.70
CA GLY A 349 16.23 1.64 -24.38
C GLY A 349 17.33 2.04 -23.39
N PHE A 350 17.08 3.03 -22.56
CA PHE A 350 17.93 3.41 -21.44
C PHE A 350 17.10 3.51 -20.16
N ALA A 351 17.66 3.06 -19.04
CA ALA A 351 16.98 3.13 -17.75
C ALA A 351 16.95 4.57 -17.23
N GLY A 352 15.78 5.20 -17.28
CA GLY A 352 15.51 6.46 -16.60
C GLY A 352 16.29 7.68 -17.11
N PHE A 353 16.51 8.60 -16.19
CA PHE A 353 17.06 9.96 -16.23
C PHE A 353 18.50 10.12 -16.79
N PHE A 354 18.95 9.23 -17.69
CA PHE A 354 20.27 9.28 -18.33
C PHE A 354 21.45 9.30 -17.35
N GLY A 355 21.27 8.73 -16.14
CA GLY A 355 22.30 8.75 -15.10
C GLY A 355 22.56 10.14 -14.48
N MET A 356 21.73 11.14 -14.80
CA MET A 356 21.82 12.49 -14.25
C MET A 356 20.67 12.76 -13.28
N PRO A 357 20.77 12.43 -11.98
CA PRO A 357 19.69 12.69 -11.04
C PRO A 357 19.59 14.21 -10.79
N LEU A 358 18.73 14.86 -11.58
CA LEU A 358 18.64 16.32 -11.66
C LEU A 358 17.74 16.87 -10.55
N GLU A 359 18.11 18.02 -10.00
CA GLU A 359 17.19 18.91 -9.28
C GLU A 359 16.92 20.13 -10.15
N PHE A 360 15.69 20.34 -10.62
CA PHE A 360 15.35 21.52 -11.42
C PHE A 360 14.88 22.67 -10.53
N ILE A 361 15.73 23.69 -10.39
CA ILE A 361 15.51 24.88 -9.55
C ILE A 361 14.99 26.01 -10.42
N ARG A 362 13.72 26.38 -10.22
CA ARG A 362 13.06 27.43 -10.99
C ARG A 362 13.58 28.82 -10.60
N LEU A 363 13.43 29.77 -11.51
CA LEU A 363 13.82 31.15 -11.26
C LEU A 363 12.96 31.73 -10.13
N GLY A 364 13.62 32.16 -9.06
CA GLY A 364 13.01 32.76 -7.88
C GLY A 364 12.56 31.78 -6.79
N THR A 365 12.96 30.51 -6.85
CA THR A 365 12.75 29.51 -5.77
C THR A 365 14.08 29.14 -5.10
N ALA A 366 14.02 28.76 -3.82
CA ALA A 366 15.19 28.31 -3.07
C ALA A 366 15.48 26.81 -3.26
N PHE A 367 14.45 26.01 -3.54
CA PHE A 367 14.53 24.56 -3.73
C PHE A 367 13.92 24.18 -5.09
N GLY A 368 14.39 23.08 -5.67
CA GLY A 368 13.92 22.57 -6.95
C GLY A 368 13.01 21.36 -6.82
N ALA A 369 12.55 20.88 -7.98
CA ALA A 369 11.87 19.59 -8.07
C ALA A 369 12.90 18.51 -8.40
N ALA A 370 12.84 17.38 -7.70
CA ALA A 370 13.62 16.21 -8.04
C ALA A 370 13.13 15.62 -9.36
N HIS A 371 14.03 15.49 -10.33
CA HIS A 371 13.82 14.87 -11.64
C HIS A 371 14.66 13.58 -11.72
N CYS A 372 14.46 12.70 -10.75
CA CYS A 372 15.09 11.40 -10.61
C CYS A 372 14.10 10.40 -9.99
N PRO A 373 14.37 9.08 -10.08
CA PRO A 373 13.62 8.08 -9.34
C PRO A 373 13.58 8.41 -7.85
N VAL A 374 12.46 8.10 -7.22
CA VAL A 374 12.20 8.45 -5.81
C VAL A 374 13.24 7.87 -4.83
N LEU A 375 13.93 6.80 -5.23
CA LEU A 375 14.97 6.14 -4.45
C LEU A 375 16.33 6.85 -4.53
N LEU A 376 16.47 7.89 -5.36
CA LEU A 376 17.71 8.61 -5.58
C LEU A 376 17.57 10.06 -5.11
N GLN A 377 18.56 10.52 -4.36
CA GLN A 377 18.73 11.94 -4.07
C GLN A 377 19.28 12.65 -5.31
N PRO A 378 18.73 13.80 -5.71
CA PRO A 378 19.26 14.54 -6.84
C PRO A 378 20.63 15.14 -6.49
N THR A 379 21.61 14.96 -7.38
CA THR A 379 22.97 15.46 -7.19
C THR A 379 23.35 16.54 -8.19
N PHE A 380 22.51 16.81 -9.20
CA PHE A 380 22.78 17.75 -10.28
C PHE A 380 21.77 18.90 -10.27
N PRO A 381 22.05 20.03 -9.58
CA PRO A 381 21.15 21.18 -9.59
C PRO A 381 21.21 21.92 -10.93
N VAL A 382 20.06 22.06 -11.58
CA VAL A 382 19.84 22.77 -12.84
C VAL A 382 19.00 24.01 -12.57
N PHE A 383 19.61 25.18 -12.75
CA PHE A 383 18.96 26.46 -12.47
C PHE A 383 18.33 27.05 -13.73
N GLU A 384 17.05 27.38 -13.67
CA GLU A 384 16.40 28.22 -14.67
C GLU A 384 16.99 29.63 -14.64
N ARG A 385 17.54 30.10 -15.77
CA ARG A 385 18.15 31.43 -15.90
C ARG A 385 17.62 32.14 -17.15
N LEU A 386 17.56 33.48 -17.08
CA LEU A 386 17.30 34.31 -18.25
C LEU A 386 18.62 34.61 -18.95
N LEU A 387 18.82 34.04 -20.14
CA LEU A 387 20.03 34.25 -20.94
C LEU A 387 20.13 35.72 -21.38
N GLY A 388 21.30 36.34 -21.18
CA GLY A 388 21.60 37.71 -21.62
C GLY A 388 20.81 38.82 -20.90
N ALA A 389 20.13 38.53 -19.80
CA ALA A 389 19.35 39.52 -19.05
C ALA A 389 20.20 40.27 -18.02
N SER A 390 19.94 41.58 -17.86
CA SER A 390 20.53 42.38 -16.77
C SER A 390 20.00 41.93 -15.40
N GLY A 391 20.77 42.20 -14.34
CA GLY A 391 20.36 41.87 -12.96
C GLY A 391 19.02 42.49 -12.55
N GLU A 392 18.71 43.69 -13.06
CA GLU A 392 17.41 44.35 -12.88
C GLU A 392 16.27 43.55 -13.52
N ARG A 393 16.44 43.10 -14.77
CA ARG A 393 15.43 42.30 -15.48
C ARG A 393 15.18 40.96 -14.78
N VAL A 394 16.24 40.32 -14.30
CA VAL A 394 16.13 39.08 -13.52
C VAL A 394 15.33 39.31 -12.23
N SER A 395 15.65 40.38 -11.50
CA SER A 395 14.95 40.76 -10.26
C SER A 395 13.48 41.09 -10.50
N ALA A 396 13.18 41.84 -11.56
CA ALA A 396 11.81 42.14 -11.97
C ALA A 396 11.01 40.88 -12.30
N ALA A 397 11.60 39.92 -13.04
CA ALA A 397 10.95 38.66 -13.37
C ALA A 397 10.66 37.80 -12.12
N ILE A 398 11.62 37.73 -11.17
CA ILE A 398 11.42 37.04 -9.89
C ILE A 398 10.28 37.69 -9.09
N ASN A 399 10.28 39.02 -8.98
CA ASN A 399 9.26 39.77 -8.25
C ASN A 399 7.87 39.60 -8.86
N HIS A 400 7.76 39.67 -10.19
CA HIS A 400 6.52 39.44 -10.90
C HIS A 400 5.96 38.03 -10.64
N ARG A 401 6.80 36.99 -10.72
CA ARG A 401 6.39 35.61 -10.39
C ARG A 401 5.96 35.46 -8.94
N LYS A 402 6.69 36.07 -7.99
CA LYS A 402 6.32 36.06 -6.56
C LYS A 402 4.98 36.75 -6.33
N MET A 403 4.74 37.89 -6.97
CA MET A 403 3.47 38.63 -6.87
C MET A 403 2.30 37.78 -7.39
N LEU A 404 2.42 37.18 -8.58
CA LEU A 404 1.37 36.31 -9.12
C LEU A 404 1.08 35.09 -8.23
N ARG A 405 2.12 34.46 -7.67
CA ARG A 405 1.96 33.34 -6.73
C ARG A 405 1.28 33.77 -5.43
N LYS A 406 1.68 34.91 -4.86
CA LYS A 406 1.02 35.49 -3.67
C LYS A 406 -0.43 35.82 -3.96
N GLY A 407 -0.73 36.48 -5.09
CA GLY A 407 -2.10 36.81 -5.52
C GLY A 407 -2.96 35.56 -5.67
N ARG A 408 -2.46 34.51 -6.34
CA ARG A 408 -3.17 33.22 -6.43
C ARG A 408 -3.37 32.54 -5.08
N LYS A 409 -2.38 32.60 -4.18
CA LYS A 409 -2.48 32.02 -2.83
C LYS A 409 -3.51 32.76 -1.99
N LEU A 410 -3.51 34.09 -2.03
CA LEU A 410 -4.49 34.94 -1.35
C LEU A 410 -5.89 34.70 -1.91
N TRP A 411 -6.04 34.63 -3.23
CA TRP A 411 -7.30 34.33 -3.88
C TRP A 411 -7.84 32.95 -3.48
N LYS A 412 -7.00 31.91 -3.53
CA LYS A 412 -7.38 30.58 -3.05
C LYS A 412 -7.75 30.59 -1.57
N GLY A 413 -6.98 31.27 -0.73
CA GLY A 413 -7.28 31.42 0.69
C GLY A 413 -8.59 32.15 0.95
N PHE A 414 -8.92 33.17 0.15
CA PHE A 414 -10.21 33.85 0.20
C PHE A 414 -11.37 32.92 -0.20
N GLN A 415 -11.19 32.12 -1.25
CA GLN A 415 -12.19 31.14 -1.69
C GLN A 415 -12.44 30.04 -0.63
N SER A 416 -11.38 29.57 0.04
CA SER A 416 -11.44 28.43 0.97
C SER A 416 -11.57 28.81 2.44
N SER A 417 -11.55 30.10 2.78
CA SER A 417 -11.66 30.57 4.16
C SER A 417 -13.09 30.44 4.69
N SER A 418 -13.22 30.00 5.93
CA SER A 418 -14.51 29.80 6.62
C SER A 418 -15.34 31.08 6.74
N ILE A 419 -14.70 32.26 6.69
CA ILE A 419 -15.37 33.56 6.85
C ILE A 419 -15.81 34.12 5.49
N SER A 420 -15.05 33.87 4.43
CA SER A 420 -15.27 34.50 3.12
C SER A 420 -15.82 33.57 2.04
N CYS A 421 -15.86 32.26 2.27
CA CYS A 421 -16.35 31.30 1.27
C CYS A 421 -17.82 31.55 0.89
N TYR A 422 -18.68 31.84 1.88
CA TYR A 422 -20.10 32.13 1.64
C TYR A 422 -20.28 33.40 0.80
N SER A 423 -19.66 34.51 1.22
CA SER A 423 -19.74 35.76 0.45
C SER A 423 -19.10 35.63 -0.95
N PHE A 424 -18.05 34.82 -1.10
CA PHE A 424 -17.44 34.53 -2.39
C PHE A 424 -18.41 33.77 -3.31
N VAL A 425 -19.05 32.70 -2.83
CA VAL A 425 -20.03 31.93 -3.60
C VAL A 425 -21.24 32.78 -3.94
N GLU A 426 -21.73 33.60 -3.00
CA GLU A 426 -22.88 34.48 -3.23
C GLU A 426 -22.58 35.57 -4.26
N SER A 427 -21.43 36.23 -4.16
CA SER A 427 -21.08 37.36 -5.02
C SER A 427 -20.57 36.95 -6.41
N LEU A 428 -19.84 35.83 -6.49
CA LEU A 428 -19.13 35.43 -7.71
C LEU A 428 -19.58 34.07 -8.25
N GLY A 429 -20.43 33.31 -7.54
CA GLY A 429 -20.87 31.98 -7.98
C GLY A 429 -21.62 31.99 -9.31
N LEU A 430 -22.49 32.98 -9.53
CA LEU A 430 -23.23 33.12 -10.80
C LEU A 430 -22.30 33.35 -12.01
N THR A 431 -21.10 33.91 -11.80
CA THR A 431 -20.12 34.10 -12.88
C THR A 431 -19.49 32.79 -13.36
N TYR A 432 -19.69 31.68 -12.63
CA TYR A 432 -19.23 30.34 -13.01
C TYR A 432 -20.29 29.52 -13.77
N LEU A 433 -21.55 29.98 -13.89
CA LEU A 433 -22.61 29.28 -14.64
C LEU A 433 -22.22 28.89 -16.08
N PRO A 434 -21.54 29.76 -16.87
CA PRO A 434 -21.15 29.40 -18.23
C PRO A 434 -20.23 28.18 -18.29
N LYS A 435 -19.36 27.97 -17.28
CA LYS A 435 -18.45 26.82 -17.20
C LYS A 435 -19.12 25.50 -16.83
N LEU A 436 -20.39 25.53 -16.42
CA LEU A 436 -21.19 24.33 -16.16
C LEU A 436 -21.98 23.87 -17.40
N LEU A 437 -22.13 24.77 -18.38
CA LEU A 437 -22.90 24.53 -19.61
C LEU A 437 -22.00 24.26 -20.83
N THR A 438 -20.68 24.34 -20.64
CA THR A 438 -19.62 24.05 -21.62
C THR A 438 -18.63 23.08 -20.99
#